data_AF-A0AAJ2R187-F1
#
_entry.id   AF-A0AAJ2R187-F1
#
_cell.length_a   1.000
_cell.length_b   1.000
_cell.length_c   1.000
_cell.angle_alpha   90.00
_cell.angle_beta   90.00
_cell.angle_gamma   90.00
#
_symmetry.space_group_name_H-M   'P 1'
#
loop_
_entity.id
_entity.type
_entity.pdbx_description
1 polymer ?
#
loop_
_entity_poly.entity_id
_entity_poly.type
_entity_poly.pdbx_seq_one_letter_code
_entity_poly.pdbx_strand_id
1 'polypeptide(L)'
;MKIFKAPSLPGVDGEAVVHEARSLIARKLDQPARRAFLQRSLTLGGLSLLTGCSISDDSHVEAALSQVSRFNDRMQGLLFSPTRLAPTYSAAEITRPFPFNAYYGEDEVREVDEASWRLEVTGMVADRHAWTLAELRAMPQDEQITRHICVEGWSAIGRWGGVRFADFLRHIGADTSAKYVGFKCVDDYFTSIDMATALHPQTLMALTYDGHPLPPKYGFPMKLRMPTKLGYKNPKHIQAMFVTNTYSGGYWEDQGYNWFGGS
;
A
#
# COMPACT_ATOMS: atom_id res chain seq x y z
N MET A 1 -46.48 48.42 -29.72
CA MET A 1 -45.05 48.46 -29.35
C MET A 1 -44.33 47.39 -30.17
N LYS A 2 -43.68 47.77 -31.29
CA LYS A 2 -43.05 46.82 -32.22
C LYS A 2 -41.68 46.43 -31.67
N ILE A 3 -41.50 45.15 -31.36
CA ILE A 3 -40.22 44.56 -30.95
C ILE A 3 -39.37 44.44 -32.22
N PHE A 4 -38.21 45.08 -32.24
CA PHE A 4 -37.24 44.98 -33.33
C PHE A 4 -36.74 43.53 -33.43
N LYS A 5 -37.02 42.85 -34.55
CA LYS A 5 -36.42 41.55 -34.88
C LYS A 5 -35.09 41.84 -35.59
N ALA A 6 -33.97 41.47 -34.97
CA ALA A 6 -32.65 41.65 -35.55
C ALA A 6 -32.52 40.80 -36.84
N PRO A 7 -31.84 41.30 -37.90
CA PRO A 7 -31.65 40.55 -39.14
C PRO A 7 -30.76 39.32 -38.90
N SER A 8 -31.20 38.16 -39.41
CA SER A 8 -30.42 36.92 -39.38
C SER A 8 -29.26 37.00 -40.39
N LEU A 9 -28.04 36.72 -39.93
CA LEU A 9 -26.85 36.64 -40.79
C LEU A 9 -26.98 35.42 -41.73
N PRO A 10 -26.84 35.58 -43.06
CA PRO A 10 -26.95 34.45 -43.98
C PRO A 10 -25.82 33.46 -43.75
N GLY A 11 -26.17 32.17 -43.63
CA GLY A 11 -25.23 31.08 -43.39
C GLY A 11 -24.94 30.74 -41.93
N VAL A 12 -25.57 31.43 -40.97
CA VAL A 12 -25.44 31.15 -39.53
C VAL A 12 -26.78 30.70 -38.96
N ASP A 13 -26.89 29.43 -38.58
CA ASP A 13 -28.05 28.91 -37.86
C ASP A 13 -28.02 29.42 -36.41
N GLY A 14 -28.87 30.40 -36.13
CA GLY A 14 -28.95 31.03 -34.81
C GLY A 14 -29.40 30.07 -33.71
N GLU A 15 -30.21 29.05 -33.99
CA GLU A 15 -30.60 28.07 -32.98
C GLU A 15 -29.45 27.12 -32.66
N ALA A 16 -28.69 26.69 -33.67
CA ALA A 16 -27.49 25.88 -33.48
C ALA A 16 -26.44 26.63 -32.66
N VAL A 17 -26.22 27.92 -32.95
CA VAL A 17 -25.27 28.76 -32.20
C VAL A 17 -25.72 28.97 -30.75
N VAL A 18 -27.02 29.17 -30.50
CA VAL A 18 -27.55 29.30 -29.14
C VAL A 18 -27.45 27.98 -28.37
N HIS A 19 -27.69 26.84 -29.03
CA HIS A 19 -27.53 25.52 -28.43
C HIS A 19 -26.05 25.22 -28.09
N GLU A 20 -25.13 25.51 -29.00
CA GLU A 20 -23.69 25.37 -28.77
C GLU A 20 -23.23 26.28 -27.64
N ALA A 21 -23.62 27.56 -27.64
CA ALA A 21 -23.31 28.50 -26.58
C ALA A 21 -23.86 28.04 -25.23
N ARG A 22 -25.09 27.52 -25.16
CA ARG A 22 -25.65 26.92 -23.94
C ARG A 22 -24.86 25.71 -23.47
N SER A 23 -24.42 24.85 -24.38
CA SER A 23 -23.61 23.67 -24.06
C SER A 23 -22.22 24.03 -23.53
N LEU A 24 -21.60 25.08 -24.10
CA LEU A 24 -20.30 25.61 -23.68
C LEU A 24 -20.40 26.32 -22.33
N ILE A 25 -21.49 27.07 -22.10
CA ILE A 25 -21.78 27.73 -20.82
C ILE A 25 -22.07 26.67 -19.75
N ALA A 26 -22.85 25.62 -20.03
CA ALA A 26 -23.10 24.52 -19.10
C ALA A 26 -21.79 23.81 -18.69
N ARG A 27 -20.91 23.48 -19.66
CA ARG A 27 -19.57 22.93 -19.39
C ARG A 27 -18.70 23.89 -18.57
N LYS A 28 -18.79 25.19 -18.85
CA LYS A 28 -18.10 26.26 -18.10
C LYS A 28 -18.73 26.59 -16.75
N LEU A 29 -19.94 26.16 -16.44
CA LEU A 29 -20.54 26.29 -15.10
C LEU A 29 -20.22 25.07 -14.24
N ASP A 30 -20.20 23.87 -14.82
CA ASP A 30 -19.88 22.61 -14.13
C ASP A 30 -18.44 22.56 -13.61
N GLN A 31 -17.47 23.12 -14.35
CA GLN A 31 -16.06 23.13 -13.97
C GLN A 31 -15.71 24.09 -12.80
N PRO A 32 -16.09 25.37 -12.80
CA PRO A 32 -15.87 26.27 -11.68
C PRO A 32 -16.81 25.99 -10.52
N ALA A 33 -18.02 25.45 -10.72
CA ALA A 33 -18.85 25.00 -9.60
C ALA A 33 -18.24 23.76 -8.92
N ARG A 34 -17.71 22.78 -9.66
CA ARG A 34 -16.95 21.66 -9.07
C ARG A 34 -15.65 22.11 -8.43
N ARG A 35 -14.89 23.01 -9.07
CA ARG A 35 -13.62 23.51 -8.51
C ARG A 35 -13.87 24.38 -7.28
N ALA A 36 -14.88 25.25 -7.30
CA ALA A 36 -15.28 26.05 -6.15
C ALA A 36 -15.93 25.19 -5.07
N PHE A 37 -16.67 24.13 -5.41
CA PHE A 37 -17.18 23.16 -4.44
C PHE A 37 -16.01 22.41 -3.80
N LEU A 38 -15.10 21.82 -4.56
CA LEU A 38 -13.90 21.16 -4.01
C LEU A 38 -13.04 22.13 -3.17
N GLN A 39 -12.81 23.35 -3.65
CA GLN A 39 -12.09 24.38 -2.89
C GLN A 39 -12.84 24.76 -1.61
N ARG A 40 -14.16 24.97 -1.66
CA ARG A 40 -14.96 25.39 -0.51
C ARG A 40 -15.20 24.25 0.50
N SER A 41 -15.37 23.02 0.02
CA SER A 41 -15.46 21.79 0.82
C SER A 41 -14.13 21.50 1.52
N LEU A 42 -12.98 21.71 0.84
CA LEU A 42 -11.66 21.61 1.46
C LEU A 42 -11.41 22.74 2.47
N THR A 43 -11.93 23.95 2.26
CA THR A 43 -11.73 25.04 3.22
C THR A 43 -12.60 24.92 4.47
N LEU A 44 -13.84 24.43 4.40
CA LEU A 44 -14.66 24.32 5.62
C LEU A 44 -14.18 23.21 6.56
N GLY A 45 -13.70 22.08 6.03
CA GLY A 45 -13.12 20.99 6.84
C GLY A 45 -11.63 21.17 7.16
N GLY A 46 -10.88 21.83 6.27
CA GLY A 46 -9.45 22.07 6.46
C GLY A 46 -9.13 23.22 7.42
N LEU A 47 -9.99 24.26 7.48
CA LEU A 47 -9.78 25.39 8.39
C LEU A 47 -10.14 25.05 9.85
N SER A 48 -11.01 24.07 10.11
CA SER A 48 -11.30 23.60 11.48
C SER A 48 -10.15 22.78 12.08
N LEU A 49 -9.19 22.33 11.28
CA LEU A 49 -7.99 21.61 11.73
C LEU A 49 -6.77 22.53 11.92
N LEU A 50 -6.88 23.81 11.54
CA LEU A 50 -5.79 24.79 11.59
C LEU A 50 -5.91 25.79 12.74
N THR A 51 -6.77 25.54 13.73
CA THR A 51 -6.74 26.28 14.99
C THR A 51 -5.56 25.80 15.81
N GLY A 52 -4.38 26.31 15.47
CA GLY A 52 -3.15 26.07 16.22
C GLY A 52 -3.24 26.63 17.63
N CYS A 53 -3.08 25.75 18.60
CA CYS A 53 -2.56 26.03 19.94
C CYS A 53 -1.78 24.77 20.37
N SER A 54 -0.46 24.92 20.53
CA SER A 54 0.51 23.94 21.05
C SER A 54 0.25 22.45 20.74
N ILE A 55 0.88 21.95 19.68
CA ILE A 55 1.07 20.50 19.45
C ILE A 55 2.12 20.01 20.47
N SER A 56 1.68 19.76 21.69
CA SER A 56 2.34 18.91 22.67
C SER A 56 1.26 18.46 23.66
N ASP A 57 0.96 17.16 23.64
CA ASP A 57 0.11 16.45 24.61
C ASP A 57 -1.35 16.90 24.76
N ASP A 58 -2.05 17.21 23.66
CA ASP A 58 -3.52 17.30 23.71
C ASP A 58 -4.17 16.03 23.12
N SER A 59 -4.83 15.26 23.99
CA SER A 59 -5.60 14.07 23.62
C SER A 59 -6.64 14.32 22.51
N HIS A 60 -7.13 15.55 22.39
CA HIS A 60 -8.07 15.94 21.34
C HIS A 60 -7.40 16.05 19.97
N VAL A 61 -6.15 16.52 19.91
CA VAL A 61 -5.36 16.60 18.67
C VAL A 61 -5.02 15.20 18.19
N GLU A 62 -4.56 14.33 19.09
CA GLU A 62 -4.27 12.92 18.77
C GLU A 62 -5.52 12.18 18.28
N ALA A 63 -6.68 12.44 18.90
CA ALA A 63 -7.95 11.86 18.46
C ALA A 63 -8.34 12.32 17.05
N ALA A 64 -8.15 13.61 16.74
CA ALA A 64 -8.43 14.17 15.43
C ALA A 64 -7.48 13.62 14.35
N LEU A 65 -6.18 13.59 14.62
CA LEU A 65 -5.17 13.01 13.72
C LEU A 65 -5.44 11.52 13.47
N SER A 66 -5.79 10.77 14.52
CA SER A 66 -6.19 9.37 14.41
C SER A 66 -7.44 9.17 13.54
N GLN A 67 -8.40 10.10 13.57
CA GLN A 67 -9.59 10.05 12.73
C GLN A 67 -9.25 10.31 11.26
N VAL A 68 -8.38 11.30 11.00
CA VAL A 68 -7.87 11.60 9.64
C VAL A 68 -7.08 10.41 9.09
N SER A 69 -6.22 9.79 9.90
CA SER A 69 -5.46 8.61 9.51
C SER A 69 -6.37 7.44 9.13
N ARG A 70 -7.39 7.14 9.95
CA ARG A 70 -8.40 6.11 9.64
C ARG A 70 -9.19 6.41 8.37
N PHE A 71 -9.51 7.68 8.13
CA PHE A 71 -10.16 8.10 6.88
C PHE A 71 -9.24 7.87 5.67
N ASN A 72 -7.96 8.24 5.78
CA ASN A 72 -6.95 8.01 4.75
C ASN A 72 -6.81 6.52 4.43
N ASP A 73 -6.72 5.66 5.46
CA ASP A 73 -6.65 4.21 5.26
C ASP A 73 -7.87 3.66 4.53
N ARG A 74 -9.08 4.11 4.89
CA ARG A 74 -10.31 3.72 4.20
C ARG A 74 -10.30 4.15 2.74
N MET A 75 -9.87 5.38 2.45
CA MET A 75 -9.82 5.90 1.09
C MET A 75 -8.78 5.16 0.25
N GLN A 76 -7.59 4.90 0.78
CA GLN A 76 -6.57 4.12 0.08
C GLN A 76 -7.04 2.69 -0.18
N GLY A 77 -7.70 2.05 0.79
CA GLY A 77 -8.30 0.72 0.59
C GLY A 77 -9.37 0.70 -0.50
N LEU A 78 -10.19 1.74 -0.61
CA LEU A 78 -11.19 1.87 -1.69
C LEU A 78 -10.57 2.13 -3.07
N LEU A 79 -9.44 2.84 -3.13
CA LEU A 79 -8.73 3.14 -4.37
C LEU A 79 -7.79 2.01 -4.82
N PHE A 80 -7.45 1.10 -3.91
CA PHE A 80 -6.58 -0.01 -4.20
C PHE A 80 -7.19 -0.96 -5.22
N SER A 81 -6.39 -1.30 -6.23
CA SER A 81 -6.76 -2.27 -7.24
C SER A 81 -5.99 -3.57 -6.98
N PRO A 82 -6.67 -4.69 -6.69
CA PRO A 82 -6.00 -5.96 -6.40
C PRO A 82 -5.30 -6.58 -7.62
N THR A 83 -5.49 -6.02 -8.81
CA THR A 83 -4.97 -6.53 -10.08
C THR A 83 -4.06 -5.54 -10.81
N ARG A 84 -4.00 -4.28 -10.37
CA ARG A 84 -3.11 -3.29 -10.99
C ARG A 84 -1.68 -3.51 -10.50
N LEU A 85 -0.84 -3.97 -11.42
CA LEU A 85 0.58 -4.19 -11.14
C LEU A 85 1.31 -2.86 -10.92
N ALA A 86 2.22 -2.86 -9.95
CA ALA A 86 3.27 -1.87 -9.82
C ALA A 86 4.26 -1.98 -11.00
N PRO A 87 4.87 -0.86 -11.43
CA PRO A 87 5.86 -0.87 -12.51
C PRO A 87 7.01 -1.84 -12.25
N THR A 88 7.40 -2.55 -13.30
CA THR A 88 8.59 -3.40 -13.33
C THR A 88 9.72 -2.71 -14.08
N TYR A 89 10.95 -3.00 -13.69
CA TYR A 89 12.15 -2.34 -14.21
C TYR A 89 13.11 -3.35 -14.82
N SER A 90 14.08 -2.87 -15.59
CA SER A 90 15.16 -3.70 -16.13
C SER A 90 16.24 -3.98 -15.08
N ALA A 91 17.05 -5.02 -15.30
CA ALA A 91 18.17 -5.34 -14.40
C ALA A 91 19.25 -4.25 -14.32
N ALA A 92 19.35 -3.40 -15.35
CA ALA A 92 20.27 -2.26 -15.40
C ALA A 92 19.87 -1.14 -14.42
N GLU A 93 18.59 -1.08 -14.02
CA GLU A 93 18.07 -0.04 -13.13
C GLU A 93 18.14 -0.42 -11.65
N ILE A 94 18.58 -1.64 -11.32
CA ILE A 94 18.71 -2.11 -9.94
C ILE A 94 19.71 -1.24 -9.19
N THR A 95 19.27 -0.71 -8.05
CA THR A 95 20.09 0.10 -7.15
C THR A 95 21.08 -0.80 -6.41
N ARG A 96 22.39 -0.53 -6.57
CA ARG A 96 23.48 -1.27 -5.91
C ARG A 96 24.45 -0.27 -5.23
N PRO A 97 24.68 -0.36 -3.91
CA PRO A 97 23.99 -1.23 -2.96
C PRO A 97 22.52 -0.81 -2.77
N PHE A 98 21.65 -1.77 -2.45
CA PHE A 98 20.28 -1.45 -2.07
C PHE A 98 20.23 -0.89 -0.65
N PRO A 99 19.52 0.21 -0.39
CA PRO A 99 19.53 0.86 0.92
C PRO A 99 19.05 -0.08 2.04
N PHE A 100 19.72 -0.01 3.18
CA PHE A 100 19.26 -0.65 4.41
C PHE A 100 18.09 0.15 5.01
N ASN A 101 17.15 -0.54 5.66
CA ASN A 101 16.00 0.08 6.30
C ASN A 101 15.50 -0.77 7.48
N ALA A 102 15.46 -0.21 8.68
CA ALA A 102 14.93 -0.83 9.89
C ALA A 102 14.69 0.27 10.94
N TYR A 103 14.04 -0.07 12.06
CA TYR A 103 13.98 0.81 13.24
C TYR A 103 15.22 0.66 14.14
N TYR A 104 16.21 -0.12 13.70
CA TYR A 104 17.48 -0.41 14.37
C TYR A 104 18.66 -0.23 13.41
N GLY A 105 19.90 -0.22 13.93
CA GLY A 105 21.12 -0.08 13.13
C GLY A 105 21.50 -1.34 12.33
N GLU A 106 22.30 -1.22 11.26
CA GLU A 106 22.74 -2.38 10.46
C GLU A 106 23.60 -3.36 11.30
N ASP A 107 24.21 -2.89 12.38
CA ASP A 107 24.95 -3.68 13.37
C ASP A 107 24.05 -4.53 14.29
N GLU A 108 22.75 -4.26 14.34
CA GLU A 108 21.77 -4.99 15.16
C GLU A 108 20.97 -6.04 14.36
N VAL A 109 21.32 -6.22 13.09
CA VAL A 109 20.64 -7.17 12.19
C VAL A 109 20.64 -8.57 12.78
N ARG A 110 19.44 -9.17 12.82
CA ARG A 110 19.27 -10.52 13.36
C ARG A 110 19.79 -11.55 12.36
N GLU A 111 20.70 -12.40 12.82
CA GLU A 111 21.07 -13.62 12.12
C GLU A 111 20.14 -14.75 12.52
N VAL A 112 19.65 -15.48 11.51
CA VAL A 112 18.73 -16.60 11.70
C VAL A 112 19.40 -17.84 11.13
N ASP A 113 19.47 -18.90 11.94
CA ASP A 113 19.95 -20.19 11.46
C ASP A 113 18.89 -20.85 10.55
N GLU A 114 19.28 -21.15 9.32
CA GLU A 114 18.42 -21.75 8.31
C GLU A 114 17.89 -23.13 8.74
N ALA A 115 18.72 -23.94 9.39
CA ALA A 115 18.38 -25.32 9.71
C ALA A 115 17.28 -25.42 10.77
N SER A 116 17.28 -24.49 11.73
CA SER A 116 16.29 -24.41 12.81
C SER A 116 15.08 -23.54 12.49
N TRP A 117 15.18 -22.62 11.51
CA TRP A 117 14.06 -21.72 11.19
C TRP A 117 12.83 -22.48 10.69
N ARG A 118 11.67 -22.10 11.23
CA ARG A 118 10.36 -22.55 10.76
C ARG A 118 9.41 -21.36 10.70
N LEU A 119 8.59 -21.30 9.66
CA LEU A 119 7.45 -20.39 9.59
C LEU A 119 6.25 -21.03 10.30
N GLU A 120 5.83 -20.40 11.40
CA GLU A 120 4.60 -20.76 12.08
C GLU A 120 3.39 -20.19 11.32
N VAL A 121 2.39 -21.03 11.07
CA VAL A 121 1.17 -20.67 10.35
C VAL A 121 -0.05 -20.98 11.22
N THR A 122 -0.84 -19.96 11.55
CA THR A 122 -2.02 -20.13 12.43
C THR A 122 -3.25 -19.34 11.95
N GLY A 123 -4.31 -19.36 12.76
CA GLY A 123 -5.56 -18.65 12.46
C GLY A 123 -6.46 -19.42 11.50
N MET A 124 -7.11 -18.72 10.59
CA MET A 124 -8.11 -19.26 9.66
C MET A 124 -7.45 -19.98 8.47
N VAL A 125 -6.68 -21.02 8.77
CA VAL A 125 -5.90 -21.83 7.83
C VAL A 125 -6.12 -23.32 8.13
N ALA A 126 -6.20 -24.14 7.08
CA ALA A 126 -6.36 -25.59 7.18
C ALA A 126 -5.04 -26.30 7.54
N ASP A 127 -3.95 -26.00 6.83
CA ASP A 127 -2.62 -26.52 7.11
C ASP A 127 -1.81 -25.57 8.00
N ARG A 128 -1.47 -26.06 9.20
CA ARG A 128 -0.78 -25.27 10.24
C ARG A 128 0.55 -25.89 10.66
N HIS A 129 1.10 -26.81 9.85
CA HIS A 129 2.42 -27.34 10.17
C HIS A 129 3.48 -26.23 10.11
N ALA A 130 4.59 -26.44 10.81
CA ALA A 130 5.69 -25.49 10.84
C ALA A 130 6.53 -25.65 9.56
N TRP A 131 6.43 -24.68 8.65
CA TRP A 131 7.03 -24.72 7.32
C TRP A 131 8.54 -24.48 7.38
N THR A 132 9.32 -25.35 6.75
CA THR A 132 10.77 -25.18 6.58
C THR A 132 11.10 -24.24 5.43
N LEU A 133 12.30 -23.67 5.44
CA LEU A 133 12.78 -22.88 4.30
C LEU A 133 12.95 -23.74 3.03
N ALA A 134 13.29 -25.03 3.19
CA ALA A 134 13.42 -25.96 2.09
C ALA A 134 12.08 -26.21 1.38
N GLU A 135 10.98 -26.36 2.14
CA GLU A 135 9.63 -26.50 1.57
C GLU A 135 9.21 -25.24 0.81
N LEU A 136 9.46 -24.05 1.37
CA LEU A 136 9.19 -22.79 0.66
C LEU A 136 9.99 -22.65 -0.64
N ARG A 137 11.26 -23.10 -0.65
CA ARG A 137 12.09 -23.10 -1.87
C ARG A 137 11.64 -24.14 -2.90
N ALA A 138 10.98 -25.22 -2.47
CA ALA A 138 10.45 -26.25 -3.36
C ALA A 138 9.14 -25.85 -4.05
N MET A 139 8.47 -24.82 -3.56
CA MET A 139 7.28 -24.23 -4.21
C MET A 139 7.66 -23.50 -5.52
N PRO A 140 6.69 -23.24 -6.42
CA PRO A 140 6.93 -22.39 -7.59
C PRO A 140 7.50 -21.02 -7.18
N GLN A 141 8.62 -20.66 -7.82
CA GLN A 141 9.32 -19.41 -7.57
C GLN A 141 8.98 -18.41 -8.68
N ASP A 142 8.75 -17.17 -8.28
CA ASP A 142 8.58 -16.01 -9.15
C ASP A 142 9.63 -14.96 -8.82
N GLU A 143 9.84 -14.05 -9.76
CA GLU A 143 10.77 -12.95 -9.61
C GLU A 143 10.19 -11.65 -10.13
N GLN A 144 10.53 -10.54 -9.46
CA GLN A 144 10.16 -9.21 -9.90
C GLN A 144 11.27 -8.19 -9.62
N ILE A 145 11.49 -7.30 -10.57
CA ILE A 145 12.31 -6.11 -10.40
C ILE A 145 11.37 -4.93 -10.19
N THR A 146 11.23 -4.48 -8.94
CA THR A 146 10.24 -3.47 -8.55
C THR A 146 10.85 -2.41 -7.65
N ARG A 147 10.22 -1.23 -7.64
CA ARG A 147 10.61 -0.13 -6.77
C ARG A 147 10.11 -0.37 -5.35
N HIS A 148 10.99 -0.18 -4.38
CA HIS A 148 10.68 -0.02 -2.97
C HIS A 148 10.60 1.47 -2.66
N ILE A 149 9.55 1.89 -1.97
CA ILE A 149 9.34 3.30 -1.58
C ILE A 149 9.34 3.35 -0.07
N CYS A 150 10.31 4.05 0.52
CA CYS A 150 10.38 4.22 1.95
C CYS A 150 9.58 5.45 2.39
N VAL A 151 8.99 5.38 3.58
CA VAL A 151 8.31 6.51 4.21
C VAL A 151 9.26 7.67 4.52
N GLU A 152 10.56 7.38 4.64
CA GLU A 152 11.63 8.35 4.87
C GLU A 152 11.98 9.22 3.64
N GLY A 153 11.23 9.08 2.54
CA GLY A 153 11.37 9.96 1.37
C GLY A 153 12.36 9.49 0.30
N TRP A 154 12.86 8.25 0.38
CA TRP A 154 13.72 7.65 -0.63
C TRP A 154 13.06 6.45 -1.32
N SER A 155 13.57 6.08 -2.51
CA SER A 155 13.15 4.86 -3.20
C SER A 155 14.34 4.17 -3.86
N ALA A 156 14.25 2.86 -4.01
CA ALA A 156 15.28 2.04 -4.65
C ALA A 156 14.65 0.91 -5.47
N ILE A 157 15.29 0.52 -6.57
CA ILE A 157 14.84 -0.60 -7.41
C ILE A 157 15.61 -1.85 -6.98
N GLY A 158 14.88 -2.92 -6.68
CA GLY A 158 15.47 -4.20 -6.28
C GLY A 158 14.86 -5.37 -7.04
N ARG A 159 15.66 -6.42 -7.23
CA ARG A 159 15.25 -7.70 -7.80
C ARG A 159 14.98 -8.67 -6.67
N TRP A 160 13.72 -9.10 -6.53
CA TRP A 160 13.24 -9.94 -5.45
C TRP A 160 12.67 -11.21 -6.03
N GLY A 161 13.08 -12.37 -5.51
CA GLY A 161 12.58 -13.67 -5.92
C GLY A 161 12.05 -14.48 -4.75
N GLY A 162 11.02 -15.28 -4.98
CA GLY A 162 10.39 -16.09 -3.95
C GLY A 162 9.02 -16.64 -4.36
N VAL A 163 8.27 -17.13 -3.39
CA VAL A 163 6.94 -17.70 -3.62
C VAL A 163 5.90 -16.58 -3.71
N ARG A 164 4.98 -16.64 -4.68
CA ARG A 164 3.82 -15.75 -4.68
C ARG A 164 2.95 -16.04 -3.48
N PHE A 165 2.69 -15.00 -2.68
CA PHE A 165 2.02 -15.19 -1.39
C PHE A 165 0.59 -15.70 -1.56
N ALA A 166 -0.10 -15.28 -2.62
CA ALA A 166 -1.41 -15.79 -2.98
C ALA A 166 -1.40 -17.31 -3.22
N ASP A 167 -0.33 -17.85 -3.81
CA ASP A 167 -0.22 -19.27 -4.12
C ASP A 167 0.10 -20.06 -2.85
N PHE A 168 0.94 -19.51 -1.96
CA PHE A 168 1.14 -20.06 -0.61
C PHE A 168 -0.15 -20.09 0.22
N LEU A 169 -0.90 -18.99 0.29
CA LEU A 169 -2.17 -18.91 1.01
C LEU A 169 -3.18 -19.96 0.51
N ARG A 170 -3.29 -20.14 -0.80
CA ARG A 170 -4.14 -21.20 -1.37
C ARG A 170 -3.64 -22.60 -1.03
N HIS A 171 -2.31 -22.81 -1.10
CA HIS A 171 -1.70 -24.10 -0.81
C HIS A 171 -1.98 -24.56 0.62
N ILE A 172 -1.82 -23.68 1.61
CA ILE A 172 -2.09 -23.98 3.02
C ILE A 172 -3.59 -24.02 3.37
N GLY A 173 -4.48 -23.76 2.40
CA GLY A 173 -5.93 -23.69 2.63
C GLY A 173 -6.32 -22.54 3.56
N ALA A 174 -5.75 -21.36 3.37
CA ALA A 174 -6.17 -20.14 4.07
C ALA A 174 -7.57 -19.71 3.64
N ASP A 175 -8.38 -19.22 4.57
CA ASP A 175 -9.64 -18.55 4.25
C ASP A 175 -9.36 -17.19 3.58
N THR A 176 -9.41 -17.16 2.25
CA THR A 176 -9.18 -15.96 1.45
C THR A 176 -10.33 -14.94 1.54
N SER A 177 -11.40 -15.24 2.26
CA SER A 177 -12.45 -14.28 2.60
C SER A 177 -12.20 -13.55 3.92
N ALA A 178 -11.19 -13.99 4.69
CA ALA A 178 -10.76 -13.30 5.90
C ALA A 178 -10.25 -11.89 5.60
N LYS A 179 -10.34 -10.99 6.57
CA LYS A 179 -9.99 -9.59 6.37
C LYS A 179 -8.48 -9.34 6.34
N TYR A 180 -7.73 -10.04 7.18
CA TYR A 180 -6.34 -9.70 7.45
C TYR A 180 -5.41 -10.91 7.46
N VAL A 181 -4.14 -10.61 7.16
CA VAL A 181 -3.01 -11.49 7.47
C VAL A 181 -2.04 -10.72 8.35
N GLY A 182 -1.75 -11.25 9.53
CA GLY A 182 -0.78 -10.68 10.47
C GLY A 182 0.54 -11.44 10.46
N PHE A 183 1.61 -10.75 10.84
CA PHE A 183 2.98 -11.26 10.85
C PHE A 183 3.70 -10.90 12.14
N LYS A 184 4.55 -11.82 12.61
CA LYS A 184 5.54 -11.58 13.67
C LYS A 184 6.93 -11.96 13.17
N CYS A 185 7.91 -11.17 13.57
CA CYS A 185 9.28 -11.25 13.06
C CYS A 185 10.26 -11.53 14.20
N VAL A 186 11.42 -12.08 13.86
CA VAL A 186 12.48 -12.42 14.82
C VAL A 186 13.03 -11.19 15.54
N ASP A 187 12.97 -10.01 14.91
CA ASP A 187 13.50 -8.76 15.45
C ASP A 187 12.53 -8.04 16.40
N ASP A 188 11.39 -8.64 16.75
CA ASP A 188 10.25 -8.05 17.49
C ASP A 188 9.33 -7.17 16.63
N TYR A 189 9.59 -7.08 15.33
CA TYR A 189 8.69 -6.39 14.41
C TYR A 189 7.39 -7.19 14.19
N PHE A 190 6.28 -6.49 14.09
CA PHE A 190 4.99 -7.07 13.75
C PHE A 190 4.19 -6.10 12.89
N THR A 191 3.36 -6.63 11.99
CA THR A 191 2.44 -5.82 11.19
C THR A 191 1.33 -6.70 10.62
N SER A 192 0.32 -6.09 10.02
CA SER A 192 -0.77 -6.79 9.36
C SER A 192 -1.15 -6.12 8.04
N ILE A 193 -1.69 -6.90 7.09
CA ILE A 193 -2.16 -6.39 5.80
C ILE A 193 -3.57 -6.89 5.53
N ASP A 194 -4.30 -6.18 4.65
CA ASP A 194 -5.55 -6.67 4.12
C ASP A 194 -5.34 -7.87 3.19
N MET A 195 -6.33 -8.75 3.13
CA MET A 195 -6.27 -9.95 2.29
C MET A 195 -6.14 -9.62 0.79
N ALA A 196 -6.66 -8.49 0.31
CA ALA A 196 -6.50 -8.10 -1.09
C ALA A 196 -5.04 -7.78 -1.44
N THR A 197 -4.30 -7.13 -0.53
CA THR A 197 -2.84 -6.97 -0.62
C THR A 197 -2.13 -8.31 -0.55
N ALA A 198 -2.54 -9.20 0.36
CA ALA A 198 -1.93 -10.51 0.50
C ALA A 198 -2.07 -11.36 -0.78
N LEU A 199 -3.21 -11.27 -1.45
CA LEU A 199 -3.52 -11.97 -2.70
C LEU A 199 -3.02 -11.24 -3.96
N HIS A 200 -2.44 -10.04 -3.82
CA HIS A 200 -1.99 -9.26 -4.96
C HIS A 200 -0.91 -10.01 -5.76
N PRO A 201 -0.94 -10.01 -7.11
CA PRO A 201 -0.05 -10.83 -7.92
C PRO A 201 1.46 -10.64 -7.70
N GLN A 202 1.86 -9.46 -7.21
CA GLN A 202 3.24 -9.07 -6.93
C GLN A 202 3.63 -9.13 -5.45
N THR A 203 2.76 -9.64 -4.58
CA THR A 203 3.11 -9.90 -3.18
C THR A 203 3.86 -11.22 -3.10
N LEU A 204 5.14 -11.14 -2.73
CA LEU A 204 6.04 -12.29 -2.65
C LEU A 204 6.47 -12.57 -1.21
N MET A 205 6.53 -13.85 -0.84
CA MET A 205 7.40 -14.34 0.20
C MET A 205 8.81 -14.41 -0.38
N ALA A 206 9.55 -13.31 -0.29
CA ALA A 206 10.86 -13.20 -0.93
C ALA A 206 11.92 -13.98 -0.13
N LEU A 207 12.61 -14.87 -0.84
CA LEU A 207 13.66 -15.75 -0.34
C LEU A 207 15.03 -15.40 -0.94
N THR A 208 15.04 -14.65 -2.05
CA THR A 208 16.24 -14.24 -2.77
C THR A 208 16.22 -12.75 -3.08
N TYR A 209 17.41 -12.18 -3.17
CA TYR A 209 17.65 -10.82 -3.64
C TYR A 209 18.77 -10.84 -4.68
N ASP A 210 18.50 -10.25 -5.84
CA ASP A 210 19.42 -10.19 -6.99
C ASP A 210 20.02 -11.56 -7.39
N GLY A 211 19.20 -12.62 -7.36
CA GLY A 211 19.60 -13.99 -7.73
C GLY A 211 20.35 -14.78 -6.65
N HIS A 212 20.59 -14.19 -5.49
CA HIS A 212 21.27 -14.84 -4.36
C HIS A 212 20.31 -15.02 -3.17
N PRO A 213 20.61 -15.95 -2.24
CA PRO A 213 19.88 -16.01 -0.97
C PRO A 213 19.80 -14.63 -0.33
N LEU A 214 18.62 -14.29 0.21
CA LEU A 214 18.38 -13.02 0.85
C LEU A 214 19.45 -12.78 1.94
N PRO A 215 20.20 -11.68 1.96
CA PRO A 215 21.12 -11.42 3.06
C PRO A 215 20.35 -11.04 4.34
N PRO A 216 20.92 -11.27 5.55
CA PRO A 216 20.27 -10.91 6.81
C PRO A 216 19.71 -9.49 6.83
N LYS A 217 20.47 -8.49 6.40
CA LYS A 217 20.01 -7.08 6.38
C LYS A 217 18.77 -6.79 5.53
N TYR A 218 18.44 -7.68 4.60
CA TYR A 218 17.23 -7.58 3.78
C TYR A 218 16.11 -8.51 4.26
N GLY A 219 16.33 -9.27 5.34
CA GLY A 219 15.30 -10.03 6.04
C GLY A 219 15.41 -11.55 5.92
N PHE A 220 16.62 -12.08 5.75
CA PHE A 220 16.84 -13.54 5.78
C PHE A 220 16.18 -14.16 7.04
N PRO A 221 15.51 -15.32 6.95
CA PRO A 221 15.41 -16.21 5.78
C PRO A 221 14.27 -15.88 4.82
N MET A 222 13.30 -15.08 5.27
CA MET A 222 12.14 -14.72 4.47
C MET A 222 11.62 -13.34 4.87
N LYS A 223 11.31 -12.52 3.86
CA LYS A 223 10.59 -11.27 4.02
C LYS A 223 9.32 -11.28 3.18
N LEU A 224 8.36 -10.44 3.52
CA LEU A 224 7.28 -10.12 2.60
C LEU A 224 7.68 -8.94 1.72
N ARG A 225 7.49 -9.07 0.41
CA ARG A 225 7.74 -8.02 -0.57
C ARG A 225 6.45 -7.64 -1.27
N MET A 226 6.02 -6.38 -1.08
CA MET A 226 4.79 -5.80 -1.62
C MET A 226 5.10 -4.47 -2.30
N PRO A 227 5.22 -4.42 -3.64
CA PRO A 227 5.55 -3.19 -4.36
C PRO A 227 4.43 -2.15 -4.38
N THR A 228 3.21 -2.53 -3.97
CA THR A 228 2.05 -1.63 -3.82
C THR A 228 1.98 -0.96 -2.45
N LYS A 229 2.96 -1.21 -1.57
CA LYS A 229 3.00 -0.72 -0.19
C LYS A 229 4.34 -0.08 0.14
N LEU A 230 4.29 0.88 1.07
CA LEU A 230 5.46 1.52 1.66
C LEU A 230 6.36 0.52 2.41
N GLY A 231 7.63 0.91 2.57
CA GLY A 231 8.68 0.04 3.06
C GLY A 231 8.41 -0.59 4.43
N TYR A 232 7.82 0.15 5.37
CA TYR A 232 7.49 -0.40 6.70
C TYR A 232 6.44 -1.51 6.64
N LYS A 233 5.57 -1.52 5.64
CA LYS A 233 4.61 -2.61 5.44
C LYS A 233 5.26 -3.90 4.96
N ASN A 234 6.54 -3.93 4.58
CA ASN A 234 7.25 -5.09 4.04
C ASN A 234 8.08 -5.78 5.15
N PRO A 235 7.48 -6.57 6.07
CA PRO A 235 8.18 -7.16 7.21
C PRO A 235 9.33 -8.06 6.78
N LYS A 236 10.42 -8.01 7.55
CA LYS A 236 11.66 -8.79 7.39
C LYS A 236 11.72 -9.87 8.47
N HIS A 237 12.54 -10.90 8.27
CA HIS A 237 12.77 -11.93 9.29
C HIS A 237 11.48 -12.57 9.82
N ILE A 238 10.52 -12.86 8.93
CA ILE A 238 9.19 -13.35 9.35
C ILE A 238 9.36 -14.73 10.00
N GLN A 239 8.79 -14.89 11.18
CA GLN A 239 8.79 -16.14 11.95
C GLN A 239 7.39 -16.74 12.06
N ALA A 240 6.35 -15.91 12.09
CA ALA A 240 4.98 -16.38 12.16
C ALA A 240 4.05 -15.55 11.29
N MET A 241 2.99 -16.20 10.80
CA MET A 241 1.85 -15.54 10.18
C MET A 241 0.52 -16.14 10.64
N PHE A 242 -0.52 -15.32 10.61
CA PHE A 242 -1.86 -15.75 10.97
C PHE A 242 -2.94 -15.08 10.13
N VAL A 243 -3.93 -15.86 9.70
CA VAL A 243 -5.09 -15.35 8.96
C VAL A 243 -6.23 -15.08 9.94
N THR A 244 -6.82 -13.89 9.89
CA THR A 244 -7.80 -13.46 10.90
C THR A 244 -8.79 -12.42 10.38
N ASN A 245 -9.94 -12.32 11.06
CA ASN A 245 -10.91 -11.24 10.88
C ASN A 245 -10.76 -10.10 11.90
N THR A 246 -9.84 -10.25 12.86
CA THR A 246 -9.55 -9.26 13.89
C THR A 246 -8.35 -8.42 13.49
N TYR A 247 -8.51 -7.11 13.53
CA TYR A 247 -7.40 -6.17 13.33
C TYR A 247 -6.34 -6.38 14.43
N SER A 248 -5.09 -6.63 14.05
CA SER A 248 -4.02 -6.97 14.98
C SER A 248 -2.97 -5.88 15.17
N GLY A 249 -3.20 -4.67 14.63
CA GLY A 249 -2.23 -3.58 14.70
C GLY A 249 -0.97 -3.82 13.86
N GLY A 250 0.06 -3.07 14.21
CA GLY A 250 1.40 -3.19 13.67
C GLY A 250 2.37 -2.21 14.34
N TYR A 251 3.66 -2.49 14.30
CA TYR A 251 4.66 -1.77 15.07
C TYR A 251 4.65 -0.25 14.81
N TRP A 252 4.62 0.18 13.55
CA TRP A 252 4.56 1.60 13.21
C TRP A 252 3.13 2.14 13.26
N GLU A 253 2.15 1.30 12.95
CA GLU A 253 0.74 1.66 12.96
C GLU A 253 0.27 2.01 14.38
N ASP A 254 0.75 1.28 15.38
CA ASP A 254 0.49 1.52 16.80
C ASP A 254 1.23 2.78 17.30
N GLN A 255 2.15 3.32 16.50
CA GLN A 255 2.84 4.60 16.72
C GLN A 255 2.27 5.74 15.84
N GLY A 256 1.10 5.54 15.24
CA GLY A 256 0.37 6.58 14.51
C GLY A 256 0.59 6.60 12.99
N TYR A 257 1.37 5.67 12.44
CA TYR A 257 1.49 5.53 10.99
C TYR A 257 0.19 4.99 10.39
N ASN A 258 -0.08 5.33 9.14
CA ASN A 258 -1.22 4.78 8.40
C ASN A 258 -1.16 3.26 8.34
N TRP A 259 -2.28 2.58 8.55
CA TRP A 259 -2.28 1.12 8.48
C TRP A 259 -2.23 0.61 7.04
N PHE A 260 -2.93 1.27 6.12
CA PHE A 260 -2.99 0.79 4.73
C PHE A 260 -1.65 0.93 4.03
N GLY A 261 -0.94 2.04 4.26
CA GLY A 261 0.45 2.26 3.84
C GLY A 261 0.71 2.02 2.34
N GLY A 262 -0.18 2.51 1.46
CA GLY A 262 -0.09 2.32 0.01
C GLY A 262 0.91 3.24 -0.69
N SER A 263 1.42 2.82 -1.85
CA SER A 263 2.39 3.55 -2.67
C SER A 263 2.07 3.52 -4.16
#